data_AF-A0A963LZM5-F1
#
_entry.id   AF-A0A963LZM5-F1
#
_cell.length_a   1.000
_cell.length_b   1.000
_cell.length_c   1.000
_cell.angle_alpha   90.00
_cell.angle_beta   90.00
_cell.angle_gamma   90.00
#
_symmetry.space_group_name_H-M   'P 1'
#
loop_
_entity.id
_entity.type
_entity.pdbx_description
1 polymer ?
#
loop_
_entity_poly.entity_id
_entity_poly.type
_entity_poly.pdbx_seq_one_letter_code
_entity_poly.pdbx_strand_id
1 'polypeptide(L)' 'SHGIRCVRIVHGKGLGSPGKAPVLKRKVFAWLVQKSEVLAFVQARPAEGGAGALVVLLQPGGS' A
#
# COMPACT_ATOMS: atom_id res chain seq x y z
N SER A 1 -10.06 -18.87 1.63
CA SER A 1 -9.60 -17.48 1.45
C SER A 1 -10.79 -16.54 1.64
N HIS A 2 -10.63 -15.33 2.22
CA HIS A 2 -11.77 -14.42 2.48
C HIS A 2 -12.34 -13.73 1.21
N GLY A 3 -11.95 -14.16 0.01
CA GLY A 3 -12.36 -13.54 -1.26
C GLY A 3 -11.83 -12.12 -1.50
N ILE A 4 -11.05 -11.55 -0.57
CA ILE A 4 -10.51 -10.20 -0.69
C ILE A 4 -9.44 -10.16 -1.79
N ARG A 5 -9.67 -9.30 -2.79
CA ARG A 5 -8.77 -9.10 -3.92
C ARG A 5 -8.11 -7.73 -3.96
N CYS A 6 -8.71 -6.74 -3.31
CA CYS A 6 -8.23 -5.37 -3.32
C CYS A 6 -8.17 -4.86 -1.88
N VAL A 7 -7.02 -4.36 -1.47
CA VAL A 7 -6.82 -3.76 -0.15
C VAL A 7 -6.22 -2.37 -0.28
N ARG A 8 -6.60 -1.48 0.63
CA ARG A 8 -6.00 -0.16 0.76
C ARG A 8 -5.03 -0.16 1.93
N ILE A 9 -3.76 0.11 1.66
CA ILE A 9 -2.73 0.26 2.70
C ILE A 9 -2.55 1.75 2.97
N VAL A 10 -2.94 2.21 4.16
CA VAL A 10 -2.74 3.59 4.61
C VAL A 10 -1.44 3.66 5.40
N HIS A 11 -0.41 4.29 4.84
CA HIS A 11 0.91 4.43 5.45
C HIS A 11 1.23 5.87 5.90
N GLY A 12 0.34 6.83 5.58
CA GLY A 12 0.50 8.23 5.91
C GLY A 12 1.54 8.96 5.04
N LYS A 13 1.50 10.30 5.07
CA LYS A 13 2.38 11.16 4.26
C LYS A 13 3.74 11.43 4.90
N GLY A 14 3.92 11.09 6.18
CA GLY A 14 5.15 11.35 6.93
C GLY A 14 5.29 12.75 7.51
N LEU A 15 4.24 13.59 7.51
CA LEU A 15 4.32 14.98 7.99
C LEU A 15 4.60 15.10 9.50
N GLY A 16 4.28 14.06 10.28
CA GLY A 16 4.54 14.01 11.73
C GLY A 16 5.84 13.30 12.13
N SER A 17 6.65 12.83 11.17
CA SER A 17 7.94 12.22 11.49
C SER A 17 9.04 13.28 11.63
N PRO A 18 10.17 12.97 12.30
CA PRO A 18 11.33 13.84 12.32
C PRO A 18 11.74 14.25 10.89
N GLY A 19 11.90 15.55 10.66
CA GLY A 19 12.23 16.11 9.34
C GLY A 19 11.12 15.96 8.29
N LYS A 20 9.89 15.62 8.68
CA LYS A 20 8.75 15.38 7.77
C LYS A 20 9.01 14.29 6.71
N ALA A 21 9.88 13.33 7.05
CA ALA A 21 10.31 12.28 6.16
C ALA A 21 9.23 11.18 5.97
N PRO A 22 8.91 10.76 4.73
CA PRO A 22 7.93 9.71 4.46
C PRO A 22 8.54 8.30 4.65
N VAL A 23 8.95 7.98 5.88
CA VAL A 23 9.68 6.73 6.22
C VAL A 23 8.90 5.48 5.80
N LEU A 24 7.60 5.43 6.12
CA LEU A 24 6.77 4.27 5.80
C LEU A 24 6.49 4.13 4.30
N LYS A 25 6.43 5.23 3.54
CA LYS A 25 6.20 5.16 2.07
C LYS A 25 7.26 4.28 1.40
N ARG A 26 8.54 4.52 1.70
CA ARG A 26 9.65 3.75 1.10
C ARG A 26 9.64 2.29 1.56
N LYS A 27 9.39 2.03 2.85
CA LYS A 27 9.34 0.68 3.41
C LYS A 27 8.20 -0.15 2.81
N VAL A 28 7.00 0.42 2.72
CA VAL A 28 5.82 -0.26 2.17
C VAL A 28 6.04 -0.64 0.70
N PHE A 29 6.60 0.26 -0.12
CA PHE A 29 6.95 -0.08 -1.51
C PHE A 29 7.90 -1.28 -1.58
N ALA A 30 8.99 -1.25 -0.81
CA ALA A 30 9.97 -2.33 -0.80
C ALA A 30 9.36 -3.66 -0.32
N TRP A 31 8.50 -3.63 0.70
CA TRP A 31 7.82 -4.82 1.19
C TRP A 31 6.85 -5.39 0.17
N LEU A 32 6.03 -4.57 -0.49
CA LEU A 32 5.04 -5.04 -1.46
C LEU A 32 5.68 -5.71 -2.68
N VAL A 33 6.83 -5.22 -3.15
CA VAL A 33 7.60 -5.84 -4.25
C VAL A 33 8.07 -7.26 -3.88
N GLN A 34 8.30 -7.54 -2.58
CA GLN A 34 8.78 -8.83 -2.10
C GLN A 34 7.65 -9.84 -1.80
N LYS A 35 6.37 -9.43 -1.91
CA LYS A 35 5.24 -10.30 -1.58
C LYS A 35 4.70 -10.97 -2.84
N SER A 36 4.83 -12.29 -2.92
CA SER A 36 4.33 -13.09 -4.04
C SER A 36 2.83 -12.99 -4.21
N GLU A 37 2.09 -12.73 -3.12
CA GLU A 37 0.64 -12.56 -3.13
C GLU A 37 0.19 -11.22 -3.73
N VAL A 38 1.11 -10.27 -3.96
CA VAL A 38 0.81 -8.95 -4.53
C VAL A 38 1.02 -9.00 -6.03
N LEU A 39 -0.04 -8.71 -6.79
CA LEU A 39 0.02 -8.63 -8.25
C LEU A 39 0.42 -7.24 -8.74
N ALA A 40 -0.13 -6.20 -8.09
CA ALA A 40 0.12 -4.81 -8.44
C ALA A 40 -0.23 -3.88 -7.27
N PHE A 41 0.34 -2.68 -7.26
CA PHE A 41 -0.09 -1.61 -6.37
C PHE A 41 0.16 -0.24 -7.00
N VAL A 42 -0.71 0.71 -6.66
CA VAL A 42 -0.65 2.09 -7.16
C VAL A 42 -0.98 3.08 -6.04
N GLN A 43 -0.54 4.33 -6.20
CA GLN A 43 -0.98 5.40 -5.30
C GLN A 43 -2.51 5.53 -5.33
N ALA A 44 -3.12 5.63 -4.16
CA ALA A 44 -4.55 5.87 -4.07
C ALA A 44 -4.93 7.23 -4.66
N ARG A 45 -6.20 7.38 -5.08
CA ARG A 45 -6.72 8.68 -5.52
C ARG A 45 -6.71 9.69 -4.36
N PRO A 46 -6.74 11.01 -4.62
CA PRO A 46 -6.76 12.01 -3.55
C PRO A 46 -7.89 11.79 -2.52
N ALA A 47 -9.11 11.46 -2.99
CA ALA A 47 -10.27 11.16 -2.14
C ALA A 47 -10.12 9.90 -1.28
N GLU A 48 -9.11 9.06 -1.56
CA GLU A 48 -8.84 7.78 -0.89
C GLU A 48 -7.54 7.81 -0.07
N GLY A 49 -6.94 9.00 0.12
CA GLY A 49 -5.72 9.20 0.93
C GLY A 49 -4.49 9.67 0.14
N GLY A 50 -4.57 9.67 -1.20
CA GLY A 50 -3.52 10.19 -2.08
C GLY A 50 -2.13 9.58 -1.78
N ALA A 51 -1.10 10.43 -1.72
CA ALA A 51 0.28 10.02 -1.44
C ALA A 51 0.52 9.37 -0.07
N GLY A 52 -0.50 9.29 0.81
CA GLY A 52 -0.45 8.59 2.09
C GLY A 52 -1.05 7.18 2.05
N ALA A 53 -1.52 6.71 0.90
CA ALA A 53 -2.14 5.40 0.76
C ALA A 53 -1.84 4.75 -0.61
N LEU A 54 -1.90 3.42 -0.62
CA LEU A 54 -1.80 2.59 -1.80
C LEU A 54 -3.07 1.75 -1.96
N VAL A 55 -3.49 1.53 -3.21
CA VAL A 55 -4.43 0.47 -3.58
C VAL A 55 -3.60 -0.71 -4.06
N VAL A 56 -3.84 -1.90 -3.51
CA VAL A 56 -3.07 -3.12 -3.76
C VAL A 56 -4.00 -4.20 -4.29
N LEU A 57 -3.62 -4.82 -5.40
CA LEU A 57 -4.27 -5.97 -5.99
C LEU A 57 -3.56 -7.24 -5.52
N LEU A 58 -4.32 -8.15 -4.92
CA LEU A 58 -3.83 -9.44 -4.45
C LEU A 58 -4.11 -10.54 -5.47
N GLN A 59 -3.31 -11.59 -5.42
CA GLN A 59 -3.57 -12.85 -6.10
C GLN A 59 -4.96 -13.39 -5.72
N PRO A 60 -5.61 -14.15 -6.62
CA PRO A 60 -6.80 -14.90 -6.24
C PRO A 60 -6.44 -15.80 -5.07
N GLY A 61 -7.27 -15.81 -4.02
CA GLY A 61 -7.15 -16.86 -3.03
C GLY A 61 -7.44 -18.18 -3.73
N GLY A 62 -6.46 -19.09 -3.74
CA GLY A 62 -6.62 -20.43 -4.32
C GLY A 62 -7.89 -21.11 -3.79
N SER A 63 -8.50 -21.90 -4.66
CA SER A 63 -9.58 -22.84 -4.31
C SER A 63 -9.10 -23.85 -3.28
#